data_AF-A0A1M6SZV3-F1
#
_entry.id   AF-A0A1M6SZV3-F1
#
_cell.length_a   1.000
_cell.length_b   1.000
_cell.length_c   1.000
_cell.angle_alpha   90.00
_cell.angle_beta   90.00
_cell.angle_gamma   90.00
#
_symmetry.space_group_name_H-M   'P 1'
#
loop_
_entity.id
_entity.type
_entity.pdbx_description
1 polymer ?
#
loop_
_entity_poly.entity_id
_entity_poly.type
_entity_poly.pdbx_seq_one_letter_code
_entity_poly.pdbx_strand_id
1 'polypeptide(L)' 'MDNLKEHLNTIAGQLTPDSTLEDVYEQLALLADIEKSEQDEQANRVFTTSEVKERLNQWVK' A
#
# COMPACT_ATOMS: atom_id res chain seq x y z
N MET A 1 -14.61 -0.25 4.06
CA MET A 1 -14.92 1.19 4.05
C MET A 1 -14.59 1.87 5.38
N ASP A 2 -14.76 1.19 6.52
CA ASP A 2 -14.43 1.77 7.83
C ASP A 2 -12.94 2.09 7.98
N ASN A 3 -12.05 1.25 7.43
CA ASN A 3 -10.60 1.42 7.53
C ASN A 3 -10.05 2.65 6.77
N LEU A 4 -10.56 2.92 5.56
CA LEU A 4 -10.17 4.10 4.76
C LEU A 4 -10.60 5.41 5.46
N LYS A 5 -11.82 5.43 6.02
CA LYS A 5 -12.33 6.61 6.73
C LYS A 5 -11.52 6.89 8.00
N GLU A 6 -11.09 5.85 8.71
CA GLU A 6 -10.21 5.96 9.88
C GLU A 6 -8.82 6.49 9.49
N HIS A 7 -8.21 5.95 8.43
CA HIS A 7 -6.92 6.41 7.92
C HIS A 7 -6.97 7.87 7.45
N LEU A 8 -8.02 8.26 6.72
CA LEU A 8 -8.21 9.65 6.30
C LEU A 8 -8.36 10.61 7.49
N ASN A 9 -9.05 10.19 8.56
CA ASN A 9 -9.16 10.98 9.78
C ASN A 9 -7.81 11.08 10.51
N THR A 10 -7.01 10.01 10.52
CA THR A 10 -5.66 10.03 11.08
C THR A 10 -4.74 10.97 10.31
N ILE A 11 -4.78 10.93 8.97
CA ILE A 11 -4.02 11.86 8.11
C ILE A 11 -4.44 13.29 8.42
N ALA A 12 -5.75 13.57 8.42
CA ALA A 12 -6.28 14.90 8.72
C ALA A 12 -5.89 15.40 10.13
N GLY A 13 -5.78 14.51 11.11
CA GLY A 13 -5.34 14.82 12.47
C GLY A 13 -3.84 15.09 12.61
N GLN A 14 -3.03 14.68 11.64
CA GLN A 14 -1.59 14.92 11.59
C GLN A 14 -1.23 16.18 10.78
N LEU A 15 -2.19 16.75 10.05
CA LEU A 15 -1.96 17.98 9.29
C LEU A 15 -1.78 19.18 10.23
N THR A 16 -0.68 19.88 10.01
CA THR A 16 -0.38 21.18 10.61
C THR A 16 -0.71 22.30 9.62
N PRO A 17 -0.82 23.57 10.08
CA PRO A 17 -0.97 24.72 9.17
C PRO A 17 0.18 24.86 8.16
N ASP A 18 1.35 24.31 8.48
CA ASP A 18 2.53 24.29 7.62
C ASP A 18 2.56 23.09 6.66
N SER A 19 1.64 22.14 6.81
CA SER A 19 1.56 20.97 5.94
C SER A 19 1.25 21.40 4.52
N THR A 20 2.05 20.91 3.60
CA THR A 20 1.90 21.14 2.18
C THR A 20 0.92 20.14 1.58
N LEU A 21 0.44 20.46 0.38
CA LEU A 21 -0.36 19.52 -0.39
C LEU A 21 0.45 18.25 -0.74
N GLU A 22 1.77 18.37 -0.86
CA GLU A 22 2.67 17.26 -1.15
C GLU A 22 2.71 16.26 0.02
N ASP A 23 2.77 16.76 1.26
CA ASP A 23 2.71 15.91 2.46
C ASP A 23 1.41 15.08 2.53
N VAL A 24 0.29 15.67 2.08
CA VAL A 24 -1.00 14.96 1.97
C VAL A 24 -0.94 13.87 0.90
N TYR A 25 -0.35 14.16 -0.25
CA TYR A 25 -0.21 13.18 -1.33
C TYR A 25 0.69 12.01 -0.95
N GLU A 26 1.79 12.25 -0.25
CA GLU A 26 2.69 11.19 0.24
C GLU A 26 1.96 10.24 1.18
N GLN A 27 1.19 10.79 2.12
CA GLN A 27 0.38 10.01 3.07
C GLN A 27 -0.69 9.16 2.36
N LEU A 28 -1.37 9.72 1.35
CA LEU A 28 -2.36 9.00 0.57
C LEU A 28 -1.74 7.92 -0.33
N ALA A 29 -0.55 8.17 -0.88
CA ALA A 29 0.18 7.18 -1.67
C ALA A 29 0.58 5.98 -0.80
N LEU A 30 1.09 6.24 0.41
CA LEU A 30 1.41 5.20 1.37
C LEU A 30 0.18 4.35 1.73
N LEU A 31 -0.98 5.00 1.94
CA LEU A 31 -2.22 4.28 2.22
C LEU A 31 -2.64 3.36 1.06
N ALA A 32 -2.53 3.83 -0.18
CA ALA A 32 -2.84 3.02 -1.35
C ALA A 32 -1.92 1.80 -1.48
N ASP A 33 -0.63 1.96 -1.15
CA ASP A 33 0.33 0.85 -1.13
C ASP A 33 0.05 -0.18 -0.05
N ILE A 34 -0.40 0.27 1.13
CA ILE A 34 -0.85 -0.62 2.23
C ILE A 34 -2.09 -1.41 1.80
N GLU A 35 -3.12 -0.75 1.28
CA GLU A 35 -4.35 -1.43 0.82
C GLU A 35 -4.05 -2.47 -0.26
N LYS A 36 -3.15 -2.14 -1.19
CA LYS A 36 -2.70 -3.08 -2.21
C LYS A 36 -1.96 -4.27 -1.60
N SER A 37 -1.10 -4.05 -0.63
CA SER A 37 -0.36 -5.10 0.06
C SER A 37 -1.31 -6.05 0.81
N GLU A 38 -2.32 -5.52 1.51
CA GLU A 38 -3.35 -6.33 2.19
C GLU A 38 -4.16 -7.17 1.19
N GLN A 39 -4.50 -6.60 0.03
CA GLN A 39 -5.17 -7.35 -1.03
C GLN A 39 -4.29 -8.45 -1.61
N ASP A 40 -2.99 -8.19 -1.77
CA ASP A 40 -2.02 -9.18 -2.24
C ASP A 40 -1.86 -10.32 -1.23
N GLU A 41 -1.85 -10.04 0.07
CA GLU A 41 -1.88 -11.06 1.13
C GLU A 41 -3.16 -11.92 1.07
N GLN A 42 -4.34 -11.28 1.04
CA GLN A 42 -5.62 -11.98 0.98
C GLN A 42 -5.77 -12.83 -0.29
N ALA A 43 -5.21 -12.35 -1.41
CA ALA A 43 -5.20 -13.06 -2.68
C ALA A 43 -4.08 -14.12 -2.77
N ASN A 44 -3.32 -14.34 -1.69
CA ASN A 44 -2.18 -15.26 -1.65
C ASN A 44 -1.14 -14.97 -2.75
N ARG A 45 -0.96 -13.67 -3.07
CA ARG A 45 0.00 -13.11 -4.03
C ARG A 45 1.29 -12.63 -3.36
N VAL A 46 1.56 -13.11 -2.15
CA VAL A 46 2.83 -12.90 -1.45
C VAL A 46 3.72 -14.11 -1.68
N PHE A 47 4.93 -13.85 -2.15
CA PHE A 47 5.85 -14.89 -2.59
C PHE A 47 7.22 -14.69 -1.98
N THR A 48 7.82 -15.79 -1.56
CA THR A 48 9.23 -15.85 -1.20
C THR A 48 10.11 -15.65 -2.43
N THR A 49 11.37 -15.27 -2.20
CA THR A 49 12.38 -15.14 -3.26
C THR A 49 12.50 -16.40 -4.12
N SER A 50 12.37 -17.59 -3.52
CA SER A 50 12.43 -18.87 -4.24
C SER A 50 11.22 -19.05 -5.17
N GLU A 51 10.03 -18.75 -4.69
CA GLU A 51 8.79 -18.86 -5.48
C GLU A 51 8.73 -17.84 -6.61
N VAL A 52 9.26 -16.63 -6.41
CA VAL A 52 9.41 -15.63 -7.48
C VAL A 52 10.35 -16.15 -8.57
N LYS A 53 11.51 -16.71 -8.19
CA LYS A 53 12.46 -17.30 -9.15
C LYS A 53 11.84 -18.43 -9.97
N GLU A 54 11.07 -19.30 -9.32
CA GLU A 54 10.39 -20.41 -10.00
C GLU A 54 9.38 -19.89 -11.02
N ARG A 55 8.52 -18.94 -10.64
CA ARG A 55 7.53 -18.33 -11.55
C ARG A 55 8.18 -17.59 -12.72
N LEU A 56 9.25 -16.84 -12.47
CA LEU A 56 10.00 -16.16 -13.54
C LEU A 56 10.57 -17.16 -14.55
N ASN A 57 11.15 -18.27 -14.08
CA ASN A 57 11.68 -19.32 -14.95
C ASN A 57 10.59 -20.03 -15.77
N GLN A 58 9.34 -20.08 -15.28
CA GLN A 58 8.21 -20.59 -16.05
C GLN A 58 7.74 -19.60 -17.13
N TRP A 59 7.87 -18.29 -16.89
CA TRP A 59 7.39 -17.25 -17.79
C TRP A 59 8.34 -16.96 -18.97
N VAL A 60 9.64 -17.23 -18.80
CA VAL A 60 10.69 -16.99 -19.80
C VAL A 60 10.95 -18.21 -20.70
N LYS A 61 10.18 -19.30 -20.54
CA LYS A 61 10.18 -20.46 -21.45
C LYS A 61 9.24 -20.24 -22.62
#